data_AF-A0A9Q9SEK6-F1
#
_entry.id   AF-A0A9Q9SEK6-F1
#
_cell.length_a   1.000
_cell.length_b   1.000
_cell.length_c   1.000
_cell.angle_alpha   90.00
_cell.angle_beta   90.00
_cell.angle_gamma   90.00
#
_symmetry.space_group_name_H-M   'P 1'
#
loop_
_entity.id
_entity.type
_entity.pdbx_description
1 polymer ?
#
loop_
_entity_poly.entity_id
_entity_poly.type
_entity_poly.pdbx_seq_one_letter_code
_entity_poly.pdbx_strand_id
1 'polypeptide(L)'
;MTRSRAPTGVLALVAWLAFVVLCMRGVHAQEPGSIGRQPGSAVHFDLPAQPLAKTLQDFARLTELIVLAPAPLLDGRTSAPVQGEFAPRDALERMLAGTGLRAEFSRPDEAIIVAQPAAEMAPATADRPPDAALPIDGIGDSGDRRAFAGLLQAHLIDALCAQPAAVPGSYRLVAQVRIDNRGAVVAVNMVASSGSAARDAAVMRALRALKLDDAPPADLPQPVTILLRPAGNGVHFRCPAPQPAVRG
;
A
#
# COMPACT_ATOMS: atom_id res chain seq x y z
N MET A 1 86.60 41.78 -4.58
CA MET A 1 85.33 42.07 -5.29
C MET A 1 84.90 40.81 -6.02
N THR A 2 84.12 39.95 -5.35
CA THR A 2 83.68 38.63 -5.81
C THR A 2 82.20 38.68 -6.19
N ARG A 3 81.87 38.04 -7.32
CA ARG A 3 80.53 37.88 -7.92
C ARG A 3 79.48 37.37 -6.92
N SER A 4 78.28 37.95 -6.98
CA SER A 4 77.05 37.36 -6.45
C SER A 4 75.97 37.39 -7.52
N ARG A 5 75.66 36.20 -8.07
CA ARG A 5 74.53 35.93 -8.97
C ARG A 5 73.26 35.85 -8.12
N ALA A 6 72.24 36.65 -8.43
CA ALA A 6 70.88 36.41 -7.94
C ALA A 6 70.09 35.61 -8.99
N PRO A 7 69.31 34.61 -8.57
CA PRO A 7 68.90 33.50 -9.41
C PRO A 7 67.63 33.82 -10.22
N THR A 8 67.72 33.61 -11.53
CA THR A 8 66.59 33.55 -12.47
C THR A 8 65.53 32.49 -12.12
N GLY A 9 65.79 31.63 -11.12
CA GLY A 9 64.88 30.58 -10.68
C GLY A 9 63.64 31.05 -9.91
N VAL A 10 63.69 32.20 -9.23
CA VAL A 10 62.54 32.66 -8.40
C VAL A 10 61.42 33.23 -9.27
N LEU A 11 61.74 33.91 -10.37
CA LEU A 11 60.73 34.47 -11.29
C LEU A 11 60.05 33.38 -12.15
N ALA A 12 60.76 32.31 -12.50
CA ALA A 12 60.18 31.19 -13.24
C ALA A 12 59.15 30.39 -12.40
N LEU A 13 59.38 30.27 -11.08
CA LEU A 13 58.54 29.48 -10.18
C LEU A 13 57.21 30.20 -9.85
N VAL A 14 57.22 31.53 -9.78
CA VAL A 14 55.99 32.34 -9.58
C VAL A 14 55.12 32.37 -10.83
N ALA A 15 55.71 32.42 -12.03
CA ALA A 15 54.96 32.33 -13.29
C ALA A 15 54.32 30.95 -13.49
N TRP A 16 54.97 29.88 -13.04
CA TRP A 16 54.43 28.52 -13.12
C TRP A 16 53.30 28.28 -12.11
N LEU A 17 53.39 28.81 -10.89
CA LEU A 17 52.30 28.75 -9.90
C LEU A 17 51.06 29.56 -10.33
N ALA A 18 51.24 30.70 -10.99
CA ALA A 18 50.11 31.49 -11.51
C ALA A 18 49.38 30.79 -12.67
N PHE A 19 50.09 30.04 -13.52
CA PHE A 19 49.49 29.30 -14.63
C PHE A 19 48.69 28.08 -14.15
N VAL A 20 49.15 27.37 -13.13
CA VAL A 20 48.41 26.22 -12.54
C VAL A 20 47.13 26.68 -11.83
N VAL A 21 47.14 27.83 -11.18
CA VAL A 21 45.94 28.41 -10.53
C VAL A 21 44.91 28.93 -11.54
N LEU A 22 45.33 29.32 -12.75
CA LEU A 22 44.43 29.77 -13.81
C LEU A 22 43.80 28.58 -14.59
N CYS A 23 44.51 27.46 -14.74
CA CYS A 23 43.93 26.24 -15.32
C CYS A 23 42.89 25.57 -14.41
N MET A 24 42.95 25.75 -13.08
CA MET A 24 41.92 25.23 -12.17
C MET A 24 40.59 26.02 -12.18
N ARG A 25 40.51 27.15 -12.89
CA ARG A 25 39.26 27.91 -13.06
C ARG A 25 38.48 27.57 -14.33
N GLY A 26 39.01 26.70 -15.19
CA GLY A 26 38.46 26.40 -16.52
C GLY A 26 37.78 25.03 -16.68
N VAL A 27 37.61 24.26 -15.62
CA VAL A 27 36.89 22.97 -15.65
C VAL A 27 35.84 22.95 -14.55
N HIS A 28 34.82 23.79 -14.69
CA HIS A 28 33.49 23.37 -14.31
C HIS A 28 32.86 22.83 -15.59
N ALA A 29 33.04 21.54 -15.81
CA ALA A 29 32.23 20.80 -16.76
C ALA A 29 30.76 21.10 -16.42
N GLN A 30 30.05 21.74 -17.35
CA GLN A 30 28.60 21.75 -17.34
C GLN A 30 28.19 20.30 -17.57
N GLU A 31 27.99 19.56 -16.49
CA GLU A 31 27.25 18.32 -16.52
C GLU A 31 25.88 18.67 -17.13
N PRO A 32 25.53 18.09 -18.29
CA PRO A 32 24.17 18.24 -18.82
C PRO A 32 23.26 17.80 -17.70
N GLY A 33 22.32 18.69 -17.34
CA GLY A 33 21.43 18.50 -16.21
C GLY A 33 20.94 17.07 -16.19
N SER A 34 21.39 16.32 -15.19
CA SER A 34 20.58 15.25 -14.68
C SER A 34 19.33 15.95 -14.20
N ILE A 35 18.32 16.05 -15.07
CA ILE A 35 16.94 16.08 -14.64
C ILE A 35 16.80 14.76 -13.89
N GLY A 36 17.21 14.77 -12.63
CA GLY A 36 16.79 13.76 -11.67
C GLY A 36 15.30 13.87 -11.72
N ARG A 37 14.66 12.96 -12.46
CA ARG A 37 13.22 12.83 -12.49
C ARG A 37 12.89 12.57 -11.03
N GLN A 38 12.34 13.58 -10.36
CA GLN A 38 11.88 13.38 -9.00
C GLN A 38 10.88 12.22 -9.08
N PRO A 39 10.96 11.21 -8.21
CA PRO A 39 9.96 10.15 -8.18
C PRO A 39 8.59 10.81 -7.97
N GLY A 40 7.78 10.85 -9.03
CA GLY A 40 6.49 11.56 -9.07
C GLY A 40 6.39 12.76 -10.02
N SER A 41 7.43 13.16 -10.75
CA SER A 41 7.27 14.17 -11.82
C SER A 41 6.38 13.63 -12.95
N ALA A 42 5.50 14.49 -13.47
CA ALA A 42 4.66 14.13 -14.60
C ALA A 42 5.50 13.73 -15.83
N VAL A 43 5.08 12.68 -16.50
CA VAL A 43 5.67 12.14 -17.73
C VAL A 43 4.56 12.05 -18.77
N HIS A 44 4.92 12.36 -20.02
CA HIS A 44 4.03 12.18 -21.16
C HIS A 44 3.84 10.69 -21.44
N PHE A 45 2.61 10.22 -21.37
CA PHE A 45 2.24 8.87 -21.79
C PHE A 45 1.40 8.92 -23.05
N ASP A 46 1.71 8.04 -24.00
CA ASP A 46 0.85 7.68 -25.12
C ASP A 46 0.78 6.16 -25.21
N LEU A 47 -0.03 5.58 -24.33
CA LEU A 47 -0.22 4.14 -24.22
C LEU A 47 -1.66 3.81 -24.65
N PRO A 48 -1.87 3.28 -25.87
CA PRO A 48 -3.21 2.92 -26.33
C PRO A 48 -3.75 1.70 -25.56
N ALA A 49 -5.05 1.46 -25.68
CA ALA A 49 -5.67 0.25 -25.16
C ALA A 49 -5.12 -0.98 -25.89
N GLN A 50 -4.38 -1.83 -25.18
CA GLN A 50 -3.70 -2.99 -25.74
C GLN A 50 -3.59 -4.11 -24.67
N PRO A 51 -3.10 -5.32 -25.01
CA PRO A 51 -2.95 -6.39 -24.03
C PRO A 51 -2.14 -5.93 -22.82
N LEU A 52 -2.69 -6.14 -21.62
CA LEU A 52 -2.16 -5.52 -20.39
C LEU A 52 -0.70 -5.87 -20.15
N ALA A 53 -0.29 -7.11 -20.45
CA ALA A 53 1.10 -7.54 -20.33
C ALA A 53 2.06 -6.70 -21.20
N LYS A 54 1.64 -6.30 -22.41
CA LYS A 54 2.44 -5.46 -23.31
C LYS A 54 2.50 -4.02 -22.78
N THR A 55 1.38 -3.47 -22.35
CA THR A 55 1.33 -2.10 -21.78
C THR A 55 2.19 -1.95 -20.54
N LEU A 56 2.18 -2.95 -19.63
CA LEU A 56 3.02 -2.93 -18.43
C LEU A 56 4.51 -2.98 -18.76
N GLN A 57 4.91 -3.71 -19.81
CA GLN A 57 6.29 -3.72 -20.29
C GLN A 57 6.71 -2.37 -20.89
N ASP A 58 5.84 -1.75 -21.70
CA ASP A 58 6.07 -0.41 -22.25
C ASP A 58 6.21 0.62 -21.13
N PHE A 59 5.33 0.55 -20.14
CA PHE A 59 5.29 1.45 -18.99
C PHE A 59 6.52 1.34 -18.08
N ALA A 60 6.97 0.12 -17.77
CA ALA A 60 8.17 -0.10 -16.94
C ALA A 60 9.42 0.48 -17.62
N ARG A 61 9.49 0.46 -18.96
CA ARG A 61 10.57 1.11 -19.72
C ARG A 61 10.55 2.64 -19.64
N LEU A 62 9.38 3.25 -19.51
CA LEU A 62 9.22 4.70 -19.52
C LEU A 62 9.42 5.36 -18.15
N THR A 63 9.19 4.62 -17.05
CA THR A 63 9.03 5.20 -15.71
C THR A 63 10.05 4.73 -14.69
N GLU A 64 10.94 3.80 -15.07
CA GLU A 64 11.89 3.12 -14.18
C GLU A 64 11.24 2.39 -12.98
N LEU A 65 9.90 2.28 -12.95
CA LEU A 65 9.17 1.58 -11.91
C LEU A 65 9.31 0.06 -12.08
N ILE A 66 9.62 -0.61 -10.98
CA ILE A 66 9.61 -2.06 -10.90
C ILE A 66 8.15 -2.49 -10.71
N VAL A 67 7.56 -3.10 -11.74
CA VAL A 67 6.19 -3.61 -11.69
C VAL A 67 6.19 -5.14 -11.67
N LEU A 68 5.79 -5.71 -10.54
CA LEU A 68 5.63 -7.15 -10.33
C LEU A 68 4.20 -7.56 -10.66
N ALA A 69 4.03 -8.29 -11.76
CA ALA A 69 2.72 -8.70 -12.22
C ALA A 69 2.66 -10.23 -12.43
N PRO A 70 1.91 -10.97 -11.59
CA PRO A 70 1.72 -12.40 -11.78
C PRO A 70 1.04 -12.70 -13.14
N ALA A 71 1.66 -13.54 -13.97
CA ALA A 71 1.16 -13.86 -15.32
C ALA A 71 -0.32 -14.28 -15.37
N PRO A 72 -0.84 -15.13 -14.45
CA PRO A 72 -2.24 -15.54 -14.48
C PRO A 72 -3.25 -14.39 -14.31
N LEU A 73 -2.83 -13.24 -13.77
CA LEU A 73 -3.71 -12.08 -13.61
C LEU A 73 -3.80 -11.25 -14.89
N LEU A 74 -2.78 -11.32 -15.76
CA LEU A 74 -2.66 -10.53 -16.98
C LEU A 74 -3.35 -11.20 -18.19
N ASP A 75 -3.54 -12.51 -18.13
CA ASP A 75 -4.07 -13.30 -19.25
C ASP A 75 -5.45 -12.81 -19.69
N GLY A 76 -5.58 -12.54 -20.99
CA GLY A 76 -6.83 -12.11 -21.61
C GLY A 76 -7.32 -10.72 -21.17
N ARG A 77 -6.54 -9.94 -20.42
CA ARG A 77 -6.91 -8.58 -19.99
C ARG A 77 -6.33 -7.51 -20.89
N THR A 78 -7.10 -6.46 -21.09
CA THR A 78 -6.75 -5.29 -21.91
C THR A 78 -6.64 -4.08 -21.00
N SER A 79 -5.56 -3.30 -21.14
CA SER A 79 -5.40 -2.06 -20.38
C SER A 79 -6.32 -0.96 -20.90
N ALA A 80 -6.70 -0.04 -20.02
CA ALA A 80 -7.27 1.23 -20.45
C ALA A 80 -6.20 2.10 -21.14
N PRO A 81 -6.60 2.99 -22.06
CA PRO A 81 -5.67 3.92 -22.69
C PRO A 81 -5.20 4.97 -21.67
N VAL A 82 -3.92 5.31 -21.70
CA VAL A 82 -3.32 6.38 -20.88
C VAL A 82 -2.62 7.36 -21.81
N GLN A 83 -3.24 8.53 -21.98
CA GLN A 83 -2.75 9.59 -22.86
C GLN A 83 -2.71 10.91 -22.11
N GLY A 84 -1.54 11.55 -22.08
CA GLY A 84 -1.32 12.84 -21.41
C GLY A 84 -0.21 12.81 -20.36
N GLU A 85 -0.07 13.93 -19.66
CA GLU A 85 0.93 14.10 -18.60
C GLU A 85 0.40 13.53 -17.27
N PHE A 86 1.05 12.49 -16.77
CA PHE A 86 0.68 11.88 -15.48
C PHE A 86 1.91 11.56 -14.66
N ALA A 87 1.77 11.54 -13.33
CA ALA A 87 2.78 10.86 -12.52
C ALA A 87 2.74 9.36 -12.86
N PRO A 88 3.88 8.65 -12.85
CA PRO A 88 3.92 7.21 -13.12
C PRO A 88 2.90 6.40 -12.31
N ARG A 89 2.71 6.75 -11.04
CA ARG A 89 1.74 6.09 -10.15
C ARG A 89 0.31 6.24 -10.66
N ASP A 90 -0.10 7.47 -10.97
CA ASP A 90 -1.42 7.78 -11.48
C ASP A 90 -1.66 7.13 -12.86
N ALA A 91 -0.64 7.12 -13.71
CA ALA A 91 -0.69 6.46 -15.01
C ALA A 91 -0.90 4.94 -14.88
N LEU A 92 -0.22 4.29 -13.93
CA LEU A 92 -0.37 2.86 -13.67
C LEU A 92 -1.79 2.53 -13.17
N GLU A 93 -2.33 3.32 -12.25
CA GLU A 93 -3.70 3.13 -11.76
C GLU A 93 -4.74 3.32 -12.87
N ARG A 94 -4.58 4.35 -13.70
CA ARG A 94 -5.45 4.60 -14.87
C ARG A 94 -5.40 3.46 -15.87
N MET A 95 -4.22 2.91 -16.14
CA MET A 95 -4.05 1.77 -17.05
C MET A 95 -4.79 0.51 -16.59
N LEU A 96 -4.83 0.29 -15.27
CA LEU A 96 -5.49 -0.86 -14.66
C LEU A 96 -7.00 -0.66 -14.47
N ALA A 97 -7.51 0.55 -14.69
CA ALA A 97 -8.94 0.84 -14.58
C ALA A 97 -9.75 -0.07 -15.52
N GLY A 98 -10.84 -0.64 -14.99
CA GLY A 98 -11.70 -1.58 -15.73
C GLY A 98 -11.13 -3.00 -15.89
N THR A 99 -9.87 -3.25 -15.51
CA THR A 99 -9.28 -4.59 -15.56
C THR A 99 -9.64 -5.45 -14.35
N GLY A 100 -10.19 -4.87 -13.28
CA GLY A 100 -10.40 -5.56 -11.99
C GLY A 100 -9.10 -5.89 -11.27
N LEU A 101 -8.01 -5.21 -11.62
CA LEU A 101 -6.71 -5.28 -10.97
C LEU A 101 -6.36 -3.91 -10.39
N ARG A 102 -5.51 -3.89 -9.36
CA ARG A 102 -4.96 -2.66 -8.78
C ARG A 102 -3.47 -2.82 -8.51
N ALA A 103 -2.76 -1.69 -8.47
CA ALA A 103 -1.36 -1.65 -8.06
C ALA A 103 -1.24 -1.44 -6.55
N GLU A 104 -0.45 -2.27 -5.88
CA GLU A 104 -0.01 -2.06 -4.51
C GLU A 104 1.45 -1.63 -4.49
N PHE A 105 1.71 -0.42 -4.00
CA PHE A 105 3.07 0.10 -3.92
C PHE A 105 3.74 -0.38 -2.63
N SER A 106 4.76 -1.23 -2.77
CA SER A 106 5.58 -1.67 -1.64
C SER A 106 6.69 -0.67 -1.31
N ARG A 107 7.14 0.10 -2.31
CA ARG A 107 8.16 1.16 -2.20
C ARG A 107 7.79 2.36 -3.09
N PRO A 108 8.50 3.49 -3.00
CA PRO A 108 8.36 4.62 -3.93
C PRO A 108 8.50 4.23 -5.40
N ASP A 109 9.29 3.18 -5.69
CA ASP A 109 9.68 2.83 -7.05
C ASP A 109 9.22 1.40 -7.45
N GLU A 110 8.41 0.75 -6.61
CA GLU A 110 8.03 -0.67 -6.76
C GLU A 110 6.53 -0.87 -6.54
N ALA A 111 5.87 -1.54 -7.49
CA ALA A 111 4.44 -1.84 -7.49
C ALA A 111 4.18 -3.34 -7.74
N ILE A 112 3.20 -3.91 -7.04
CA ILE A 112 2.73 -5.29 -7.21
C ILE A 112 1.28 -5.26 -7.71
N ILE A 113 1.00 -5.96 -8.80
CA ILE A 113 -0.36 -6.06 -9.36
C ILE A 113 -1.14 -7.15 -8.63
N VAL A 114 -2.30 -6.78 -8.07
CA VAL A 114 -3.20 -7.67 -7.35
C VAL A 114 -4.62 -7.56 -7.85
N ALA A 115 -5.45 -8.58 -7.62
CA ALA A 115 -6.87 -8.51 -7.93
C ALA A 115 -7.58 -7.48 -7.04
N GLN A 116 -8.47 -6.68 -7.65
CA GLN A 116 -9.29 -5.72 -6.93
C GLN A 116 -10.55 -6.42 -6.41
N PRO A 117 -10.89 -6.29 -5.12
CA PRO A 117 -12.15 -6.81 -4.57
C PRO A 117 -13.35 -6.11 -5.22
N ALA A 118 -14.39 -6.87 -5.57
CA ALA A 118 -15.57 -6.37 -6.28
C ALA A 118 -16.34 -5.24 -5.56
N ALA A 119 -16.09 -5.02 -4.26
CA ALA A 119 -16.68 -3.92 -3.50
C ALA A 119 -16.15 -2.52 -3.89
N GLU A 120 -15.01 -2.45 -4.60
CA GLU A 120 -14.35 -1.20 -5.01
C GLU A 120 -14.54 -0.87 -6.51
N MET A 121 -15.30 -1.69 -7.26
CA MET A 121 -15.48 -1.53 -8.71
C MET A 121 -16.62 -0.56 -9.10
N ALA A 122 -17.22 0.14 -8.13
CA ALA A 122 -18.16 1.21 -8.43
C ALA A 122 -17.37 2.43 -8.93
N PRO A 123 -17.71 3.00 -10.11
CA PRO A 123 -17.01 4.18 -10.62
C PRO A 123 -17.16 5.35 -9.64
N ALA A 124 -16.03 5.85 -9.16
CA ALA A 124 -15.95 7.07 -8.37
C ALA A 124 -16.26 8.27 -9.28
N THR A 125 -17.54 8.59 -9.44
CA THR A 125 -17.94 9.94 -9.85
C THR A 125 -17.80 10.83 -8.62
N ALA A 126 -16.69 11.56 -8.55
CA ALA A 126 -16.48 12.62 -7.58
C ALA A 126 -17.46 13.75 -7.85
N ASP A 127 -18.60 13.76 -7.16
CA ASP A 127 -19.22 14.99 -6.62
C ASP A 127 -20.36 14.66 -5.65
N ARG A 128 -20.09 14.65 -4.33
CA ARG A 128 -21.07 15.07 -3.31
C ARG A 128 -20.38 15.34 -1.96
N PRO A 129 -20.66 16.49 -1.29
CA PRO A 129 -20.08 16.84 0.00
C PRO A 129 -20.67 16.01 1.16
N PRO A 130 -20.01 16.01 2.34
CA PRO A 130 -20.49 15.31 3.51
C PRO A 130 -21.52 16.19 4.23
N ASP A 131 -22.73 15.67 4.43
CA ASP A 131 -23.31 15.37 5.75
C ASP A 131 -24.85 15.32 5.68
N ALA A 132 -25.41 14.48 6.55
CA ALA A 132 -26.77 14.43 7.06
C ALA A 132 -27.98 14.06 6.15
N ALA A 133 -28.57 12.93 6.55
CA ALA A 133 -29.98 12.78 6.90
C ALA A 133 -30.99 12.24 5.85
N LEU A 134 -31.22 10.93 6.03
CA LEU A 134 -32.51 10.22 6.05
C LEU A 134 -33.04 9.54 4.77
N PRO A 135 -33.73 8.39 4.97
CA PRO A 135 -33.54 7.18 4.19
C PRO A 135 -34.52 7.10 3.03
N ILE A 136 -34.04 6.53 1.92
CA ILE A 136 -34.91 6.02 0.86
C ILE A 136 -34.79 4.51 0.88
N ASP A 137 -35.95 3.87 1.04
CA ASP A 137 -36.15 2.43 1.10
C ASP A 137 -35.45 1.71 -0.07
N GLY A 138 -34.31 1.13 0.28
CA GLY A 138 -33.44 0.32 -0.59
C GLY A 138 -32.21 -0.22 0.15
N ILE A 139 -32.19 -0.14 1.49
CA ILE A 139 -31.09 -0.52 2.37
C ILE A 139 -31.58 -1.66 3.27
N GLY A 140 -31.71 -2.87 2.71
CA GLY A 140 -31.64 -4.06 3.56
C GLY A 140 -30.19 -4.53 3.60
N ASP A 141 -29.63 -4.74 2.40
CA ASP A 141 -28.41 -5.52 2.25
C ASP A 141 -27.12 -4.77 2.67
N SER A 142 -26.98 -3.47 2.37
CA SER A 142 -25.74 -2.73 2.68
C SER A 142 -25.70 -2.11 4.08
N GLY A 143 -26.87 -1.87 4.68
CA GLY A 143 -27.00 -1.33 6.05
C GLY A 143 -26.75 -2.42 7.08
N ASP A 144 -27.44 -3.55 6.93
CA ASP A 144 -27.34 -4.68 7.86
C ASP A 144 -25.94 -5.29 7.84
N ARG A 145 -25.30 -5.43 6.67
CA ARG A 145 -23.90 -5.86 6.59
C ARG A 145 -22.92 -4.90 7.26
N ARG A 146 -23.12 -3.58 7.16
CA ARG A 146 -22.26 -2.60 7.84
C ARG A 146 -22.44 -2.65 9.36
N ALA A 147 -23.68 -2.75 9.82
CA ALA A 147 -23.99 -2.91 11.24
C ALA A 147 -23.37 -4.20 11.79
N PHE A 148 -23.56 -5.32 11.10
CA PHE A 148 -22.96 -6.60 11.45
C PHE A 148 -21.43 -6.56 11.43
N ALA A 149 -20.80 -5.92 10.43
CA ALA A 149 -19.36 -5.74 10.38
C ALA A 149 -18.83 -4.94 11.58
N GLY A 150 -19.56 -3.91 12.02
CA GLY A 150 -19.25 -3.15 13.24
C GLY A 150 -19.32 -4.02 14.50
N LEU A 151 -20.38 -4.81 14.65
CA LEU A 151 -20.54 -5.76 15.77
C LEU A 151 -19.42 -6.81 15.79
N LEU A 152 -19.12 -7.39 14.63
CA LEU A 152 -18.05 -8.37 14.46
C LEU A 152 -16.69 -7.76 14.82
N GLN A 153 -16.42 -6.54 14.35
CA GLN A 153 -15.16 -5.85 14.63
C GLN A 153 -15.00 -5.54 16.12
N ALA A 154 -16.06 -5.08 16.80
CA ALA A 154 -16.03 -4.79 18.23
C ALA A 154 -15.73 -6.06 19.07
N HIS A 155 -16.50 -7.13 18.84
CA HIS A 155 -16.30 -8.39 19.54
C HIS A 155 -14.93 -9.02 19.25
N LEU A 156 -14.43 -8.88 18.02
CA LEU A 156 -13.10 -9.35 17.65
C LEU A 156 -12.01 -8.59 18.43
N ILE A 157 -12.14 -7.27 18.56
CA ILE A 157 -11.22 -6.45 19.36
C ILE A 157 -11.21 -6.95 20.81
N ASP A 158 -12.39 -7.13 21.41
CA ASP A 158 -12.52 -7.61 22.80
C ASP A 158 -11.88 -8.99 23.00
N ALA A 159 -12.17 -9.94 22.09
CA ALA A 159 -11.62 -11.28 22.14
C ALA A 159 -10.09 -11.31 22.00
N LEU A 160 -9.52 -10.48 21.12
CA LEU A 160 -8.07 -10.35 20.95
C LEU A 160 -7.43 -9.67 22.18
N CYS A 161 -8.09 -8.68 22.76
CA CYS A 161 -7.60 -7.97 23.95
C CYS A 161 -7.64 -8.81 25.22
N ALA A 162 -8.54 -9.79 25.31
CA ALA A 162 -8.55 -10.78 26.40
C ALA A 162 -7.29 -11.67 26.41
N GLN A 163 -6.51 -11.70 25.33
CA GLN A 163 -5.30 -12.50 25.21
C GLN A 163 -4.08 -11.62 24.86
N PRO A 164 -3.17 -11.33 25.82
CA PRO A 164 -2.06 -10.41 25.59
C PRO A 164 -1.17 -10.77 24.39
N ALA A 165 -0.99 -12.06 24.10
CA ALA A 165 -0.18 -12.53 22.98
C ALA A 165 -0.87 -12.36 21.60
N ALA A 166 -2.19 -12.18 21.58
CA ALA A 166 -3.00 -12.01 20.37
C ALA A 166 -3.28 -10.53 20.05
N VAL A 167 -2.89 -9.58 20.90
CA VAL A 167 -3.08 -8.15 20.63
C VAL A 167 -2.34 -7.78 19.33
N PRO A 168 -3.03 -7.25 18.30
CA PRO A 168 -2.40 -6.78 17.08
C PRO A 168 -1.27 -5.79 17.34
N GLY A 169 -0.16 -5.97 16.63
CA GLY A 169 1.07 -5.23 16.84
C GLY A 169 1.89 -5.19 15.56
N SER A 170 3.08 -5.77 15.54
CA SER A 170 3.98 -5.74 14.37
C SER A 170 3.75 -6.85 13.34
N TYR A 171 2.63 -7.58 13.42
CA TYR A 171 2.42 -8.79 12.62
C TYR A 171 1.19 -8.70 11.74
N ARG A 172 1.21 -9.50 10.68
CA ARG A 172 0.08 -9.77 9.81
C ARG A 172 -0.38 -11.21 10.01
N LEU A 173 -1.68 -11.44 10.03
CA LEU A 173 -2.25 -12.79 10.08
C LEU A 173 -3.55 -12.79 9.29
N VAL A 174 -3.81 -13.87 8.55
CA VAL A 174 -5.06 -14.05 7.81
C VAL A 174 -5.73 -15.32 8.30
N ALA A 175 -6.98 -15.21 8.73
CA ALA A 175 -7.80 -16.33 9.15
C ALA A 175 -9.17 -16.27 8.48
N GLN A 176 -9.79 -17.41 8.29
CA GLN A 176 -11.16 -17.56 7.82
C GLN A 176 -12.00 -18.14 8.95
N VAL A 177 -13.16 -17.55 9.20
CA VAL A 177 -14.09 -17.99 10.24
C VAL A 177 -15.42 -18.37 9.63
N ARG A 178 -16.01 -19.46 10.13
CA ARG A 178 -17.40 -19.83 9.86
C ARG A 178 -18.22 -19.52 11.09
N ILE A 179 -19.34 -18.84 10.89
CA ILE A 179 -20.23 -18.37 11.95
C ILE A 179 -21.57 -19.10 11.76
N ASP A 180 -22.12 -19.68 12.82
CA ASP A 180 -23.44 -20.29 12.77
C ASP A 180 -24.56 -19.24 12.76
N ASN A 181 -25.81 -19.71 12.65
CA ASN A 181 -26.99 -18.84 12.69
C ASN A 181 -27.26 -18.20 14.06
N ARG A 182 -26.47 -18.51 15.10
CA ARG A 182 -26.54 -17.90 16.44
C ARG A 182 -25.37 -16.97 16.71
N GLY A 183 -24.56 -16.64 15.70
CA GLY A 183 -23.42 -15.75 15.85
C GLY A 183 -22.19 -16.40 16.50
N ALA A 184 -22.17 -17.74 16.69
CA ALA A 184 -21.03 -18.44 17.27
C ALA A 184 -20.04 -18.90 16.19
N VAL A 185 -18.74 -18.75 16.46
CA VAL A 185 -17.69 -19.24 15.56
C VAL A 185 -17.58 -20.76 15.68
N VAL A 186 -17.97 -21.49 14.63
CA VAL A 186 -17.96 -22.96 14.59
C VAL A 186 -16.70 -23.54 13.97
N ALA A 187 -16.00 -22.77 13.13
CA ALA A 187 -14.73 -23.19 12.55
C ALA A 187 -13.82 -21.99 12.31
N VAL A 188 -12.52 -22.20 12.54
CA VAL A 188 -11.46 -21.23 12.23
C VAL A 188 -10.40 -21.96 11.42
N ASN A 189 -10.11 -21.43 10.23
CA ASN A 189 -9.02 -21.87 9.37
C ASN A 189 -7.96 -20.78 9.29
N MET A 190 -6.71 -21.11 9.58
CA MET A 190 -5.61 -20.14 9.46
C MET A 190 -5.07 -20.20 8.03
N VAL A 191 -5.14 -19.08 7.32
CA VAL A 191 -4.70 -18.96 5.92
C VAL A 191 -3.23 -18.50 5.84
N ALA A 192 -2.82 -17.60 6.73
CA ALA A 192 -1.45 -17.13 6.83
C ALA A 192 -1.05 -16.93 8.31
N SER A 193 0.09 -17.49 8.71
CA SER A 193 0.65 -17.41 10.06
C SER A 193 1.19 -16.02 10.39
N SER A 194 1.21 -15.66 11.68
CA SER A 194 1.88 -14.46 12.19
C SER A 194 3.41 -14.58 12.28
N GLY A 195 3.96 -15.76 11.99
CA GLY A 195 5.39 -16.09 12.17
C GLY A 195 5.74 -16.54 13.59
N SER A 196 4.77 -16.64 14.50
CA SER A 196 4.97 -17.15 15.87
C SER A 196 3.87 -18.12 16.25
N ALA A 197 4.24 -19.37 16.56
CA ALA A 197 3.29 -20.42 16.94
C ALA A 197 2.49 -20.06 18.21
N ALA A 198 3.13 -19.39 19.18
CA ALA A 198 2.47 -18.96 20.41
C ALA A 198 1.38 -17.91 20.14
N ARG A 199 1.66 -16.97 19.23
CA ARG A 199 0.71 -15.93 18.80
C ARG A 199 -0.41 -16.52 17.95
N ASP A 200 -0.09 -17.40 17.01
CA ASP A 200 -1.08 -18.10 16.20
C ASP A 200 -2.06 -18.88 17.09
N ALA A 201 -1.56 -19.62 18.08
CA ALA A 201 -2.40 -20.34 19.03
C ALA A 201 -3.25 -19.40 19.91
N ALA A 202 -2.76 -18.21 20.25
CA ALA A 202 -3.55 -17.20 20.96
C ALA A 202 -4.66 -16.63 20.07
N VAL A 203 -4.34 -16.18 18.85
CA VAL A 203 -5.34 -15.66 17.91
C VAL A 203 -6.39 -16.72 17.59
N MET A 204 -6.01 -17.98 17.37
CA MET A 204 -6.96 -19.07 17.13
C MET A 204 -7.88 -19.31 18.34
N ARG A 205 -7.38 -19.18 19.57
CA ARG A 205 -8.23 -19.27 20.77
C ARG A 205 -9.18 -18.08 20.88
N ALA A 206 -8.69 -16.86 20.61
CA ALA A 206 -9.51 -15.64 20.64
C ALA A 206 -10.66 -15.73 19.62
N LEU A 207 -10.36 -16.13 18.37
CA LEU A 207 -11.36 -16.29 17.31
C LEU A 207 -12.39 -17.38 17.61
N ARG A 208 -12.00 -18.49 18.24
CA ARG A 208 -12.94 -19.56 18.63
C ARG A 208 -13.83 -19.17 19.82
N ALA A 209 -13.35 -18.29 20.69
CA ALA A 209 -14.12 -17.79 21.82
C ALA A 209 -15.10 -16.67 21.41
N LEU A 210 -15.03 -16.20 20.17
CA LEU A 210 -15.88 -15.15 19.64
C LEU A 210 -17.33 -15.65 19.54
N LYS A 211 -18.23 -14.91 20.18
CA LYS A 211 -19.67 -15.06 20.07
C LYS A 211 -20.26 -13.68 19.85
N LEU A 212 -21.01 -13.54 18.77
CA LEU A 212 -21.73 -12.32 18.46
C LEU A 212 -23.08 -12.34 19.16
N ASP A 213 -23.54 -11.18 19.63
CA ASP A 213 -24.85 -11.03 20.27
C ASP A 213 -26.00 -11.23 19.28
N ASP A 214 -25.78 -10.86 18.01
CA ASP A 214 -26.76 -10.95 16.93
C ASP A 214 -26.41 -12.04 15.91
N ALA A 215 -27.45 -12.61 15.30
CA ALA A 215 -27.31 -13.57 14.21
C ALA A 215 -26.72 -12.89 12.96
N PRO A 216 -25.85 -13.59 12.20
CA PRO A 216 -25.37 -13.05 10.93
C PRO A 216 -26.52 -12.88 9.92
N PRO A 217 -26.46 -11.85 9.06
CA PRO A 217 -27.39 -11.70 7.93
C PRO A 217 -27.40 -12.97 7.06
N ALA A 218 -28.57 -13.30 6.51
CA ALA A 218 -28.76 -14.55 5.75
C ALA A 218 -27.94 -14.60 4.45
N ASP A 219 -27.61 -13.43 3.88
CA ASP A 219 -26.81 -13.22 2.69
C ASP A 219 -25.29 -13.12 2.95
N LEU A 220 -24.86 -13.23 4.21
CA LEU A 220 -23.46 -13.05 4.58
C LEU A 220 -22.58 -14.13 3.90
N PRO A 221 -21.63 -13.74 3.02
CA PRO A 221 -20.76 -14.71 2.38
C PRO A 221 -19.84 -15.38 3.40
N GLN A 222 -19.90 -16.70 3.47
CA GLN A 222 -19.07 -17.52 4.35
C GLN A 222 -18.06 -18.35 3.56
N PRO A 223 -16.84 -18.58 4.07
CA PRO A 223 -16.32 -18.11 5.37
C PRO A 223 -15.88 -16.64 5.34
N VAL A 224 -16.05 -15.94 6.47
CA VAL A 224 -15.62 -14.54 6.63
C VAL A 224 -14.10 -14.51 6.77
N THR A 225 -13.43 -13.71 5.94
CA THR A 225 -11.96 -13.56 6.00
C THR A 225 -11.57 -12.39 6.89
N ILE A 226 -10.75 -12.67 7.90
CA ILE A 226 -10.21 -11.71 8.87
C ILE A 226 -8.74 -11.48 8.54
N LEU A 227 -8.38 -10.21 8.34
CA LEU A 227 -7.01 -9.77 8.16
C LEU A 227 -6.58 -8.93 9.38
N LEU A 228 -5.68 -9.47 10.19
CA LEU A 228 -4.97 -8.69 11.19
C LEU A 228 -3.82 -7.97 10.50
N ARG A 229 -3.82 -6.65 10.59
CA ARG A 229 -2.75 -5.80 10.04
C ARG A 229 -1.81 -5.35 11.15
N PRO A 230 -0.55 -5.07 10.80
CA PRO A 230 0.35 -4.38 11.71
C PRO A 230 -0.23 -3.01 12.11
N ALA A 231 -0.09 -2.65 13.38
CA ALA A 231 -0.40 -1.31 13.86
C ALA A 231 0.62 -0.30 13.32
N GLY A 232 0.14 0.87 12.88
CA GLY A 232 0.94 1.88 12.17
C GLY A 232 0.22 2.39 10.92
N ASN A 233 0.72 3.48 10.32
CA ASN A 233 0.20 4.05 9.06
C ASN A 233 -1.34 4.22 9.04
N GLY A 234 -1.91 4.85 10.08
CA GLY A 234 -3.37 5.08 10.19
C GLY A 234 -4.19 3.90 10.73
N VAL A 235 -3.57 2.74 10.98
CA VAL A 235 -4.21 1.61 11.67
C VAL A 235 -3.89 1.69 13.16
N HIS A 236 -4.87 2.13 13.93
CA HIS A 236 -4.78 2.19 15.39
C HIS A 236 -5.59 1.05 15.99
N PHE A 237 -4.90 0.17 16.73
CA PHE A 237 -5.55 -0.84 17.55
C PHE A 237 -5.45 -0.41 19.01
N ARG A 238 -6.58 -0.33 19.70
CA ARG A 238 -6.63 0.02 21.11
C ARG A 238 -7.53 -0.96 21.84
N CYS A 239 -7.00 -1.58 22.89
CA CYS A 239 -7.84 -2.36 23.77
C CYS A 239 -8.75 -1.42 24.57
N PRO A 240 -10.06 -1.73 24.66
CA PRO A 240 -10.94 -1.00 25.54
C PRO A 240 -10.45 -1.13 26.98
N ALA A 241 -10.69 -0.09 27.78
CA ALA A 241 -10.37 -0.14 29.20
C ALA A 241 -11.16 -1.30 29.85
N PRO A 242 -10.56 -2.02 30.82
CA PRO A 242 -11.28 -3.09 31.51
C PRO A 242 -12.55 -2.53 32.13
N GLN A 243 -13.71 -3.00 31.66
CA GLN A 243 -15.00 -2.59 32.21
C GLN A 243 -15.13 -3.18 33.62
N PRO A 244 -15.56 -2.42 34.63
CA PRO A 244 -15.83 -2.98 35.94
C PRO A 244 -16.92 -4.04 35.80
N ALA A 245 -16.69 -5.22 36.37
CA ALA A 245 -17.64 -6.33 36.32
C ALA A 245 -19.01 -5.88 36.82
N VAL A 246 -20.01 -5.87 35.94
CA VAL A 246 -21.40 -5.65 36.31
C VAL A 246 -21.82 -6.85 37.15
N ARG A 247 -21.87 -6.69 38.47
CA ARG A 247 -22.52 -7.65 39.37
C ARG A 247 -24.01 -7.63 39.04
N GLY A 248 -24.48 -8.71 38.40
CA GLY A 248 -25.88 -9.11 38.45
C GLY A 248 -26.25 -9.68 39.81
#